data_AF-A0A8T4N4Z8-F1
#
_entry.id   AF-A0A8T4N4Z8-F1
#
_cell.length_a   1.000
_cell.length_b   1.000
_cell.length_c   1.000
_cell.angle_alpha   90.00
_cell.angle_beta   90.00
_cell.angle_gamma   90.00
#
_symmetry.space_group_name_H-M   'P 1'
#
loop_
_entity.id
_entity.type
_entity.pdbx_description
1 polymer ?
#
loop_
_entity_poly.entity_id
_entity_poly.type
_entity_poly.pdbx_seq_one_letter_code
_entity_poly.pdbx_strand_id
1 'polypeptide(L)'
;MEFELHQYFLKKLKELEEKDPEYNKALFGSIMLGGASAPSVCITLYDALEAQINYQAKRKNTSPKNIVDTLFLQSNADEFMQLL
;
A
#
# COMPACT_ATOMS: atom_id res chain seq x y z
N MET A 1 -4.62 -11.72 -14.13
CA MET A 1 -4.97 -10.32 -14.45
C MET A 1 -4.74 -9.48 -13.19
N GLU A 2 -3.55 -9.59 -12.59
CA GLU A 2 -3.19 -8.96 -11.29
C GLU A 2 -2.33 -7.68 -11.49
N PHE A 3 -1.93 -7.39 -12.74
CA PHE A 3 -0.97 -6.32 -13.03
C PHE A 3 -1.51 -4.89 -12.85
N GLU A 4 -2.83 -4.66 -12.73
CA GLU A 4 -3.37 -3.29 -12.66
C GLU A 4 -3.21 -2.64 -11.28
N LEU A 5 -3.42 -3.37 -10.19
CA LEU A 5 -3.40 -2.79 -8.84
C LEU A 5 -1.96 -2.49 -8.38
N HIS A 6 -1.05 -3.43 -8.63
CA HIS A 6 0.37 -3.25 -8.32
C HIS A 6 0.96 -2.03 -9.05
N GLN A 7 0.71 -1.90 -10.36
CA GLN A 7 1.16 -0.73 -11.14
C GLN A 7 0.52 0.57 -10.65
N TYR A 8 -0.75 0.52 -10.24
CA TYR A 8 -1.42 1.69 -9.67
C TYR A 8 -0.79 2.15 -8.36
N PHE A 9 -0.47 1.21 -7.47
CA PHE A 9 0.21 1.49 -6.21
C PHE A 9 1.61 2.08 -6.43
N LEU A 10 2.40 1.51 -7.34
CA LEU A 10 3.72 2.04 -7.70
C LEU A 10 3.64 3.45 -8.30
N LYS A 11 2.63 3.70 -9.15
CA LYS A 11 2.36 5.04 -9.67
C LYS A 11 2.09 6.03 -8.54
N LYS A 12 1.29 5.65 -7.54
CA LYS A 12 0.99 6.50 -6.38
C LYS A 12 2.22 6.78 -5.51
N LEU A 13 3.09 5.78 -5.32
CA LEU A 13 4.39 5.99 -4.66
C LEU A 13 5.25 7.01 -5.42
N LYS A 14 5.32 6.91 -6.75
CA LYS A 14 6.09 7.87 -7.55
C LYS A 14 5.51 9.29 -7.50
N GLU A 15 4.18 9.42 -7.59
CA GLU A 15 3.49 10.71 -7.43
C GLU A 15 3.78 11.32 -6.04
N LEU A 16 3.83 10.50 -5.00
CA LEU A 16 4.17 10.94 -3.65
C LEU A 16 5.65 11.34 -3.54
N GLU A 17 6.57 10.60 -4.15
CA GLU A 17 8.00 10.92 -4.17
C GLU A 17 8.27 12.30 -4.79
N GLU A 18 7.56 12.64 -5.87
CA GLU A 18 7.68 13.94 -6.53
C GLU A 18 7.09 15.09 -5.69
N LYS A 19 6.06 14.82 -4.88
CA LYS A 19 5.35 15.82 -4.08
C LYS A 19 5.97 16.04 -2.69
N ASP A 20 6.33 14.94 -2.02
CA ASP A 20 6.82 14.90 -0.65
C ASP A 20 7.82 13.73 -0.48
N PRO A 21 9.09 13.94 -0.86
CA PRO A 21 10.10 12.88 -0.86
C PRO A 21 10.49 12.41 0.55
N GLU A 22 10.39 13.28 1.56
CA GLU A 22 10.71 12.92 2.95
C GLU A 22 9.64 11.98 3.52
N TYR A 23 8.36 12.31 3.32
CA TYR A 23 7.28 11.41 3.69
C TYR A 23 7.34 10.10 2.89
N ASN A 24 7.59 10.17 1.59
CA ASN A 24 7.74 8.97 0.75
C ASN A 24 8.81 8.01 1.30
N LYS A 25 9.97 8.54 1.71
CA LYS A 25 11.05 7.75 2.28
C LYS A 25 10.66 7.10 3.62
N ALA A 26 9.97 7.83 4.49
CA ALA A 26 9.44 7.30 5.75
C ALA A 26 8.43 6.16 5.49
N LEU A 27 7.50 6.40 4.56
CA LEU A 27 6.49 5.43 4.15
C LEU A 27 7.10 4.15 3.58
N PHE A 28 8.09 4.28 2.70
CA PHE A 28 8.80 3.13 2.13
C PHE A 28 9.49 2.31 3.22
N GLY A 29 10.11 2.97 4.20
CA GLY A 29 10.67 2.31 5.38
C GLY A 29 9.62 1.50 6.15
N SER A 30 8.47 2.10 6.43
CA SER A 30 7.36 1.43 7.14
C SER A 30 6.78 0.25 6.36
N ILE A 31 6.61 0.39 5.04
CA ILE A 31 6.14 -0.70 4.16
C ILE A 31 7.12 -1.87 4.18
N MET A 32 8.42 -1.61 4.08
CA MET A 32 9.45 -2.66 4.12
C MET A 32 9.50 -3.39 5.47
N LEU A 33 9.34 -2.66 6.57
CA LEU A 33 9.28 -3.24 7.93
C LEU A 33 8.01 -4.07 8.15
N GLY A 34 6.85 -3.57 7.69
CA GLY A 34 5.60 -4.32 7.71
C GLY A 34 5.65 -5.58 6.85
N GLY A 35 6.30 -5.49 5.68
CA GLY A 35 6.55 -6.61 4.78
C GLY A 35 7.38 -7.73 5.36
N ALA A 36 8.34 -7.40 6.25
CA ALA A 36 9.12 -8.41 6.96
C ALA A 36 8.27 -9.27 7.91
N SER A 37 7.07 -8.80 8.26
CA SER A 37 6.10 -9.49 9.13
C SER A 37 4.98 -10.17 8.33
N ALA A 38 5.04 -10.15 7.00
CA ALA A 38 4.01 -10.74 6.15
C ALA A 38 3.96 -12.28 6.30
N PRO A 39 2.77 -12.89 6.20
CA PRO A 39 2.63 -14.35 6.23
C PRO A 39 3.51 -15.02 5.17
N SER A 40 4.12 -16.16 5.50
CA SER A 40 5.00 -16.93 4.60
C SER A 40 4.34 -17.44 3.31
N VAL A 41 3.01 -17.30 3.19
CA VAL A 41 2.24 -17.63 1.98
C VAL A 41 2.34 -16.55 0.89
N CYS A 42 2.80 -15.34 1.23
CA CYS A 42 3.07 -14.29 0.26
C CYS A 42 4.49 -14.46 -0.28
N ILE A 43 4.65 -14.60 -1.60
CA ILE A 43 5.95 -14.84 -2.25
C ILE A 43 6.79 -13.54 -2.23
N THR A 44 6.13 -12.39 -2.31
CA THR A 44 6.75 -11.07 -2.23
C THR A 44 6.00 -10.14 -1.27
N LEU A 45 6.68 -9.07 -0.83
CA LEU A 45 6.07 -7.95 -0.10
C LEU A 45 4.86 -7.37 -0.84
N TYR A 46 4.93 -7.28 -2.16
CA TYR A 46 3.85 -6.72 -2.96
C TYR A 46 2.64 -7.64 -3.02
N ASP A 47 2.83 -8.97 -3.01
CA ASP A 47 1.71 -9.92 -2.90
C ASP A 47 1.00 -9.78 -1.55
N ALA A 48 1.76 -9.52 -0.47
CA ALA A 48 1.20 -9.28 0.84
C ALA A 48 0.39 -7.98 0.89
N LEU A 49 0.91 -6.89 0.30
CA LEU A 49 0.20 -5.63 0.17
C LEU A 49 -1.08 -5.79 -0.66
N GLU A 50 -0.99 -6.48 -1.80
CA GLU A 50 -2.14 -6.73 -2.65
C GLU A 50 -3.22 -7.57 -1.94
N ALA A 51 -2.81 -8.61 -1.21
CA ALA A 51 -3.73 -9.41 -0.41
C ALA A 51 -4.44 -8.58 0.66
N GLN A 52 -3.72 -7.69 1.36
CA GLN A 52 -4.33 -6.80 2.36
C GLN A 52 -5.25 -5.76 1.74
N ILE A 53 -4.84 -5.12 0.64
CA ILE A 53 -5.69 -4.16 -0.08
C ILE A 53 -6.99 -4.83 -0.54
N ASN A 54 -6.90 -6.05 -1.09
CA ASN A 54 -8.08 -6.82 -1.51
C ASN A 54 -8.96 -7.22 -0.31
N TYR A 55 -8.35 -7.59 0.83
CA TYR A 55 -9.07 -7.88 2.06
C TYR A 55 -9.86 -6.67 2.58
N GLN A 56 -9.22 -5.49 2.64
CA GLN A 56 -9.86 -4.24 3.05
C GLN A 56 -10.97 -3.83 2.08
N ALA A 57 -10.74 -3.96 0.77
CA ALA A 57 -11.73 -3.67 -0.25
C ALA A 57 -12.99 -4.52 -0.07
N LYS A 58 -12.82 -5.83 0.17
CA LYS A 58 -13.92 -6.76 0.44
C LYS A 58 -14.66 -6.40 1.73
N ARG A 59 -13.95 -6.08 2.81
CA ARG A 59 -14.56 -5.68 4.09
C ARG A 59 -15.36 -4.39 4.00
N LYS A 60 -14.87 -3.41 3.24
CA LYS A 60 -15.49 -2.09 3.07
C LYS A 60 -16.47 -2.03 1.90
N ASN A 61 -16.70 -3.14 1.20
CA ASN A 61 -17.52 -3.23 -0.02
C ASN A 61 -17.17 -2.13 -1.05
N THR A 62 -15.88 -1.98 -1.33
CA THR A 62 -15.34 -0.98 -2.26
C THR A 62 -14.32 -1.62 -3.20
N SER A 63 -13.80 -0.87 -4.17
CA SER A 63 -12.76 -1.37 -5.07
C SER A 63 -11.36 -1.32 -4.41
N PRO A 64 -10.44 -2.24 -4.75
CA PRO A 64 -9.04 -2.17 -4.34
C PRO A 64 -8.38 -0.82 -4.69
N LYS A 65 -8.73 -0.26 -5.85
CA LYS A 65 -8.27 1.06 -6.27
C LYS A 65 -8.67 2.16 -5.29
N ASN A 66 -9.92 2.15 -4.80
CA ASN A 66 -10.39 3.13 -3.81
C ASN A 66 -9.67 2.99 -2.47
N ILE A 67 -9.29 1.76 -2.07
CA ILE A 67 -8.45 1.55 -0.89
C ILE A 67 -7.08 2.19 -1.09
N VAL A 68 -6.42 1.96 -2.23
CA VAL A 68 -5.14 2.61 -2.55
C VAL A 68 -5.27 4.12 -2.53
N ASP A 69 -6.31 4.67 -3.16
CA ASP A 69 -6.55 6.12 -3.12
C ASP A 69 -6.69 6.64 -1.68
N THR A 70 -7.41 5.90 -0.83
CA THR A 70 -7.55 6.26 0.59
C THR A 70 -6.23 6.17 1.37
N LEU A 71 -5.39 5.16 1.10
CA LEU A 71 -4.08 5.02 1.72
C LEU A 71 -3.20 6.25 1.43
N PHE A 72 -3.19 6.74 0.18
CA PHE A 72 -2.38 7.91 -0.19
C PHE A 72 -3.00 9.27 0.17
N LEU A 73 -4.15 9.29 0.86
CA LEU A 73 -4.68 10.49 1.52
C LEU A 73 -4.15 10.66 2.95
N GLN A 74 -3.50 9.65 3.53
CA GLN A 74 -3.00 9.71 4.91
C GLN A 74 -1.87 10.72 5.06
N SER A 75 -1.85 11.38 6.21
CA SER A 75 -0.94 12.49 6.49
C SER A 75 0.44 12.04 6.98
N ASN A 76 0.56 10.77 7.38
CA ASN A 76 1.79 10.17 7.88
C ASN A 76 1.81 8.65 7.67
N ALA A 77 2.99 8.05 7.86
CA ALA A 77 3.22 6.64 7.56
C ALA A 77 2.53 5.71 8.56
N ASP A 78 2.31 6.14 9.81
CA ASP A 78 1.65 5.31 10.82
C ASP A 78 0.16 5.12 10.49
N GLU A 79 -0.53 6.20 10.11
CA GLU A 79 -1.91 6.15 9.61
C GLU A 79 -2.04 5.28 8.36
N PHE A 80 -1.07 5.37 7.45
CA PHE A 80 -1.01 4.52 6.26
C PHE A 80 -0.92 3.04 6.64
N MET A 81 -0.01 2.69 7.56
CA MET A 81 0.19 1.31 8.00
C MET A 81 -0.98 0.78 8.81
N GLN A 82 -1.72 1.61 9.57
CA GLN A 82 -2.91 1.17 10.30
C GLN A 82 -4.08 0.80 9.38
N LEU A 83 -4.17 1.42 8.20
CA LEU A 83 -5.21 1.14 7.21
C LEU A 83 -4.93 -0.10 6.36
N LEU A 84 -3.67 -0.55 6.33
CA LEU A 84 -3.18 -1.72 5.61
C LEU A 84 -3.35 -2.97 6.48
#